data_AF-A0A7Y9DNI3-F1
#
_entry.id   AF-A0A7Y9DNI3-F1
#
_cell.length_a   1.000
_cell.length_b   1.000
_cell.length_c   1.000
_cell.angle_alpha   90.00
_cell.angle_beta   90.00
_cell.angle_gamma   90.00
#
_symmetry.space_group_name_H-M   'P 1'
#
loop_
_entity.id
_entity.type
_entity.pdbx_description
1 polymer ?
#
loop_
_entity_poly.entity_id
_entity_poly.type
_entity_poly.pdbx_seq_one_letter_code
_entity_poly.pdbx_strand_id
1 'polypeptide(L)'
;MTRACAVLPVLPADLPVLDACLEHLVAAADECAAAGVPTVLVLAVSVGPAALRPVLDSWIPLVGLLDDVELTVAAHPGARDREDLRRRTARELPAALPDPASTVVLTTTCDVGVGPDWIAEHVRHHRQGARASTGPVAGLPGPHATTANLALRADLLELVPLDMDGPGSNGSGSDGVGSDGPGYPPLVHALTPAVSTLRVTLPAFP
;
A
#
# COMPACT_ATOMS: atom_id res chain seq x y z
N MET A 1 -18.39 1.89 9.30
CA MET A 1 -18.13 0.81 8.32
C MET A 1 -16.66 0.92 7.95
N THR A 2 -15.89 -0.16 7.95
CA THR A 2 -14.46 -0.09 7.59
C THR A 2 -14.29 0.13 6.09
N ARG A 3 -13.40 1.03 5.69
CA ARG A 3 -13.01 1.29 4.30
C ARG A 3 -11.52 0.98 4.12
N ALA A 4 -11.11 0.58 2.93
CA ALA A 4 -9.71 0.42 2.55
C ALA A 4 -9.29 1.48 1.53
N CYS A 5 -8.05 1.95 1.63
CA CYS A 5 -7.44 2.86 0.67
C CYS A 5 -6.01 2.37 0.37
N ALA A 6 -5.77 1.80 -0.80
CA ALA A 6 -4.44 1.37 -1.21
C ALA A 6 -3.75 2.46 -2.03
N VAL A 7 -2.60 2.92 -1.56
CA VAL A 7 -1.78 3.95 -2.20
C VAL A 7 -0.62 3.29 -2.93
N LEU A 8 -0.55 3.53 -4.25
CA LEU A 8 0.56 3.14 -5.10
C LEU A 8 1.32 4.41 -5.55
N PRO A 9 2.52 4.68 -5.00
CA PRO A 9 3.39 5.72 -5.53
C PRO A 9 3.99 5.27 -6.86
N VAL A 10 3.76 6.06 -7.92
CA VAL A 10 4.17 5.79 -9.30
C VAL A 10 5.14 6.88 -9.77
N LEU A 11 6.39 6.49 -10.00
CA LEU A 11 7.40 7.31 -10.66
C LEU A 11 7.39 7.07 -12.19
N PRO A 12 8.04 7.95 -12.99
CA PRO A 12 8.16 7.73 -14.43
C PRO A 12 8.75 6.36 -14.80
N ALA A 13 9.68 5.84 -13.98
CA ALA A 13 10.31 4.55 -14.20
C ALA A 13 9.38 3.35 -13.96
N ASP A 14 8.25 3.56 -13.27
CA ASP A 14 7.28 2.50 -12.94
C ASP A 14 6.25 2.28 -14.06
N LEU A 15 6.11 3.23 -14.99
CA LEU A 15 5.11 3.17 -16.07
C LEU A 15 5.16 1.85 -16.88
N PRO A 16 6.32 1.27 -17.25
CA PRO A 16 6.37 0.03 -18.01
C PRO A 16 5.82 -1.20 -17.29
N VAL A 17 5.73 -1.16 -15.95
CA VAL A 17 5.27 -2.28 -15.12
C VAL A 17 3.94 -1.98 -14.42
N LEU A 18 3.38 -0.78 -14.62
CA LEU A 18 2.19 -0.32 -13.92
C LEU A 18 0.97 -1.18 -14.23
N ASP A 19 0.80 -1.66 -15.46
CA ASP A 19 -0.33 -2.53 -15.83
C ASP A 19 -0.34 -3.84 -15.02
N ALA A 20 0.80 -4.50 -14.88
CA ALA A 20 0.91 -5.74 -14.09
C ALA A 20 0.71 -5.48 -12.59
N CYS A 21 1.13 -4.31 -12.10
CA CYS A 21 0.87 -3.91 -10.71
C CYS A 21 -0.62 -3.65 -10.46
N LEU A 22 -1.28 -2.95 -11.39
CA LEU A 22 -2.72 -2.69 -11.33
C LEU A 22 -3.54 -3.97 -11.40
N GLU A 23 -3.14 -4.97 -12.20
CA GLU A 23 -3.81 -6.27 -12.23
C GLU A 23 -3.92 -6.90 -10.85
N HIS A 24 -2.80 -6.96 -10.11
CA HIS A 24 -2.80 -7.52 -8.76
C HIS A 24 -3.57 -6.63 -7.76
N LEU A 25 -3.43 -5.31 -7.83
CA LEU A 25 -4.11 -4.41 -6.91
C LEU A 25 -5.62 -4.35 -7.11
N VAL A 26 -6.08 -4.38 -8.37
CA VAL A 26 -7.49 -4.44 -8.70
C VAL A 26 -8.09 -5.78 -8.27
N ALA A 27 -7.39 -6.89 -8.49
CA ALA A 27 -7.83 -8.19 -7.97
C ALA A 27 -7.95 -8.20 -6.44
N ALA A 28 -6.99 -7.59 -5.73
CA ALA A 28 -7.05 -7.48 -4.28
C ALA A 28 -8.16 -6.54 -3.77
N ALA A 29 -8.46 -5.48 -4.53
CA ALA A 29 -9.54 -4.56 -4.23
C ALA A 29 -10.92 -5.20 -4.46
N ASP A 30 -11.08 -5.94 -5.56
CA ASP A 30 -12.30 -6.68 -5.89
C ASP A 30 -12.63 -7.72 -4.80
N GLU A 31 -11.66 -8.54 -4.40
CA GLU A 31 -11.85 -9.51 -3.30
C GLU A 31 -12.25 -8.82 -1.98
N CYS A 32 -11.66 -7.66 -1.68
CA CYS A 32 -11.99 -6.91 -0.47
C CYS A 32 -13.40 -6.29 -0.55
N ALA A 33 -13.76 -5.74 -1.72
CA ALA A 33 -15.08 -5.18 -1.99
C ALA A 33 -16.17 -6.24 -1.94
N ALA A 34 -15.93 -7.43 -2.51
CA ALA A 34 -16.82 -8.59 -2.42
C ALA A 34 -17.07 -9.03 -0.96
N ALA A 35 -16.12 -8.78 -0.05
CA ALA A 35 -16.28 -8.98 1.40
C ALA A 35 -16.97 -7.80 2.13
N GLY A 36 -17.55 -6.86 1.39
CA GLY A 36 -18.29 -5.70 1.91
C GLY A 36 -17.39 -4.58 2.45
N VAL A 37 -16.17 -4.44 1.91
CA VAL A 37 -15.24 -3.37 2.27
C VAL A 37 -14.99 -2.49 1.04
N PRO A 38 -15.63 -1.31 0.97
CA PRO A 38 -15.35 -0.35 -0.09
C PRO A 38 -13.85 -0.04 -0.14
N THR A 39 -13.29 -0.07 -1.34
CA THR A 39 -11.85 0.01 -1.55
C THR A 39 -11.52 1.08 -2.57
N VAL A 40 -10.65 2.01 -2.19
CA VAL A 40 -10.13 3.05 -3.08
C VAL A 40 -8.68 2.73 -3.43
N LEU A 41 -8.37 2.66 -4.71
CA LEU A 41 -7.02 2.61 -5.25
C LEU A 41 -6.59 4.05 -5.57
N VAL A 42 -5.47 4.49 -5.01
CA VAL A 42 -4.91 5.83 -5.21
C VAL A 42 -3.56 5.70 -5.90
N LEU A 43 -3.49 6.15 -7.16
CA LEU A 43 -2.22 6.31 -7.87
C LEU A 43 -1.62 7.67 -7.49
N ALA A 44 -0.64 7.64 -6.58
CA ALA A 44 0.12 8.83 -6.19
C ALA A 44 1.25 9.04 -7.19
N VAL A 45 1.16 10.07 -8.04
CA VAL A 45 1.99 10.16 -9.25
C VAL A 45 2.81 11.45 -9.30
N SER A 46 4.06 11.34 -9.76
CA SER A 46 4.90 12.51 -10.07
C SER A 46 4.91 12.87 -11.56
N VAL A 47 4.39 11.97 -12.41
CA VAL A 47 4.26 12.17 -13.86
C VAL A 47 3.07 13.04 -14.22
N GLY A 48 3.15 13.70 -15.38
CA GLY A 48 2.03 14.45 -15.94
C GLY A 48 0.90 13.54 -16.42
N PRO A 49 -0.34 14.06 -16.51
CA PRO A 49 -1.53 13.26 -16.87
C PRO A 49 -1.41 12.59 -18.25
N ALA A 50 -0.69 13.20 -19.19
CA ALA A 50 -0.47 12.63 -20.51
C ALA A 50 0.30 11.29 -20.48
N ALA A 51 1.20 11.10 -19.50
CA ALA A 51 2.00 9.88 -19.40
C ALA A 51 1.22 8.70 -18.80
N LEU A 52 0.24 8.98 -17.92
CA LEU A 52 -0.63 7.96 -17.31
C LEU A 52 -1.81 7.59 -18.19
N ARG A 53 -2.21 8.49 -19.09
CA ARG A 53 -3.43 8.33 -19.89
C ARG A 53 -3.54 6.97 -20.60
N PRO A 54 -2.50 6.40 -21.23
CA PRO A 54 -2.63 5.07 -21.86
C PRO A 54 -3.06 3.96 -20.89
N VAL A 55 -2.52 3.99 -19.66
CA VAL A 55 -2.86 3.03 -18.61
C VAL A 55 -4.27 3.31 -18.08
N LEU A 56 -4.59 4.56 -17.78
CA LEU A 56 -5.91 4.95 -17.26
C LEU A 56 -7.05 4.69 -18.25
N ASP A 57 -6.84 4.94 -19.54
CA ASP A 57 -7.81 4.67 -20.60
C ASP A 57 -8.14 3.16 -20.68
N SER A 58 -7.21 2.29 -20.27
CA SER A 58 -7.40 0.84 -20.22
C SER A 58 -8.09 0.38 -18.92
N TRP A 59 -7.71 0.95 -17.77
CA TRP A 59 -8.14 0.46 -16.46
C TRP A 59 -9.43 1.11 -15.91
N ILE A 60 -9.70 2.39 -16.20
CA ILE A 60 -10.91 3.06 -15.69
C ILE A 60 -12.19 2.31 -16.09
N PRO A 61 -12.37 1.87 -17.36
CA PRO A 61 -13.55 1.12 -17.74
C PRO A 61 -13.67 -0.23 -17.02
N LEU A 62 -12.56 -0.93 -16.77
CA LEU A 62 -12.54 -2.22 -16.09
C LEU A 62 -12.90 -2.08 -14.62
N VAL A 63 -12.30 -1.12 -13.92
CA VAL A 63 -12.62 -0.82 -12.51
C VAL A 63 -14.07 -0.36 -12.38
N GLY A 64 -14.59 0.39 -13.36
CA GLY A 64 -15.99 0.83 -13.37
C GLY A 64 -17.02 -0.30 -13.49
N LEU A 65 -16.59 -1.55 -13.74
CA LEU A 65 -17.45 -2.74 -13.70
C LEU A 65 -17.51 -3.38 -12.30
N LEU A 66 -16.64 -2.98 -11.38
CA LEU A 66 -16.54 -3.53 -10.05
C LEU A 66 -17.37 -2.69 -9.07
N ASP A 67 -18.20 -3.35 -8.27
CA ASP A 67 -18.96 -2.70 -7.22
C ASP A 67 -18.03 -2.27 -6.08
N ASP A 68 -18.22 -1.07 -5.54
CA ASP A 68 -17.49 -0.54 -4.38
C ASP A 68 -15.95 -0.47 -4.50
N VAL A 69 -15.40 -0.55 -5.73
CA VAL A 69 -13.99 -0.27 -6.05
C VAL A 69 -13.86 1.04 -6.81
N GLU A 70 -13.00 1.93 -6.34
CA GLU A 70 -12.71 3.21 -6.99
C GLU A 70 -11.23 3.30 -7.37
N LEU A 71 -10.91 3.84 -8.56
CA LEU A 71 -9.54 4.17 -8.97
C LEU A 71 -9.41 5.69 -9.10
N THR A 72 -8.46 6.26 -8.37
CA THR A 72 -8.21 7.70 -8.30
C THR A 72 -6.74 8.03 -8.52
N VAL A 73 -6.46 9.28 -8.86
CA VAL A 73 -5.10 9.77 -9.10
C VAL A 73 -4.83 10.96 -8.19
N ALA A 74 -3.77 10.89 -7.40
CA ALA A 74 -3.24 11.98 -6.60
C ALA A 74 -1.96 12.52 -7.28
N ALA A 75 -2.07 13.66 -7.95
CA ALA A 75 -0.97 14.26 -8.70
C ALA A 75 -0.09 15.15 -7.81
N HIS A 76 1.19 14.78 -7.69
CA HIS A 76 2.18 15.52 -6.91
C HIS A 76 3.38 15.91 -7.80
N PRO A 77 3.21 16.90 -8.69
CA PRO A 77 4.30 17.37 -9.53
C PRO A 77 5.47 17.85 -8.65
N GLY A 78 6.68 17.40 -8.99
CA GLY A 78 7.89 17.71 -8.23
C GLY A 78 8.18 16.80 -7.03
N ALA A 79 7.40 15.72 -6.85
CA ALA A 79 7.79 14.66 -5.94
C ALA A 79 9.05 13.94 -6.45
N ARG A 80 10.04 13.74 -5.58
CA ARG A 80 11.39 13.29 -5.98
C ARG A 80 11.54 11.78 -6.07
N ASP A 81 10.82 11.05 -5.24
CA ASP A 81 10.88 9.60 -5.09
C ASP A 81 9.54 9.06 -4.57
N ARG A 82 9.45 7.73 -4.40
CA ARG A 82 8.23 7.06 -3.91
C ARG A 82 7.86 7.46 -2.48
N GLU A 83 8.84 7.83 -1.66
CA GLU A 83 8.60 8.21 -0.26
C GLU A 83 8.08 9.64 -0.16
N ASP A 84 8.58 10.56 -0.99
CA ASP A 84 8.00 11.90 -1.15
C ASP A 84 6.55 11.82 -1.65
N LEU A 85 6.25 10.93 -2.61
CA LEU A 85 4.88 10.66 -3.05
C LEU A 85 3.99 10.16 -1.91
N ARG A 86 4.47 9.17 -1.13
CA ARG A 86 3.75 8.66 0.04
C ARG A 86 3.50 9.75 1.07
N ARG A 87 4.51 10.51 1.47
CA ARG A 87 4.38 11.58 2.47
C ARG A 87 3.39 12.66 2.03
N ARG A 88 3.40 13.06 0.75
CA ARG A 88 2.45 14.06 0.23
C ARG A 88 1.03 13.53 0.22
N THR A 89 0.85 12.29 -0.28
CA THR A 89 -0.45 11.62 -0.26
C THR A 89 -0.98 11.47 1.17
N ALA A 90 -0.13 11.03 2.10
CA ALA A 90 -0.48 10.82 3.50
C ALA A 90 -0.93 12.11 4.23
N ARG A 91 -0.44 13.28 3.81
CA ARG A 91 -0.88 14.58 4.34
C ARG A 91 -2.24 15.03 3.81
N GLU A 92 -2.56 14.69 2.56
CA GLU A 92 -3.78 15.15 1.90
C GLU A 92 -4.94 14.18 2.09
N LEU A 93 -4.64 12.88 2.17
CA LEU A 93 -5.62 11.80 2.17
C LEU A 93 -6.60 11.85 3.37
N PRO A 94 -6.18 12.06 4.64
CA PRO A 94 -7.11 12.09 5.77
C PRO A 94 -8.22 13.14 5.62
N ALA A 95 -7.91 14.31 5.04
CA ALA A 95 -8.89 15.37 4.82
C ALA A 95 -9.90 15.04 3.71
N ALA A 96 -9.56 14.13 2.80
CA ALA A 96 -10.43 13.67 1.72
C ALA A 96 -11.32 12.48 2.12
N LEU A 97 -11.04 11.84 3.27
CA LEU A 97 -11.77 10.66 3.73
C LEU A 97 -13.00 11.03 4.57
N PRO A 98 -14.14 10.35 4.37
CA PRO A 98 -15.36 10.63 5.14
C PRO A 98 -15.26 10.23 6.61
N ASP A 99 -14.46 9.20 6.92
CA ASP A 99 -14.18 8.74 8.29
C ASP A 99 -12.74 8.17 8.38
N PRO A 100 -11.75 9.03 8.68
CA PRO A 100 -10.35 8.60 8.77
C PRO A 100 -10.09 7.54 9.85
N ALA A 101 -10.86 7.57 10.95
CA ALA A 101 -10.67 6.64 12.06
C ALA A 101 -11.17 5.22 11.76
N SER A 102 -12.01 5.03 10.74
CA SER A 102 -12.44 3.71 10.27
C SER A 102 -11.85 3.31 8.92
N THR A 103 -10.92 4.11 8.38
CA THR A 103 -10.25 3.82 7.10
C THR A 103 -8.85 3.25 7.33
N VAL A 104 -8.57 2.12 6.68
CA VAL A 104 -7.23 1.53 6.61
C VAL A 104 -6.55 2.02 5.34
N VAL A 105 -5.39 2.64 5.48
CA VAL A 105 -4.54 3.08 4.38
C VAL A 105 -3.40 2.09 4.23
N LEU A 106 -3.30 1.49 3.07
CA LEU A 106 -2.27 0.52 2.71
C LEU A 106 -1.31 1.17 1.71
N THR A 107 -0.03 0.87 1.79
CA THR A 107 0.97 1.36 0.85
C THR A 107 1.72 0.19 0.25
N THR A 108 1.89 0.22 -1.07
CA THR A 108 2.72 -0.74 -1.80
C THR A 108 3.60 -0.06 -2.84
N THR A 109 4.30 -0.80 -3.69
CA THR A 109 5.13 -0.29 -4.80
C THR A 109 5.10 -1.28 -5.97
N CYS A 110 5.40 -0.81 -7.18
CA CYS A 110 5.34 -1.64 -8.40
C CYS A 110 6.36 -2.79 -8.42
N ASP A 111 7.39 -2.76 -7.57
CA ASP A 111 8.39 -3.83 -7.41
C ASP A 111 7.97 -4.91 -6.38
N VAL A 112 6.81 -4.74 -5.75
CA VAL A 112 6.22 -5.67 -4.79
C VAL A 112 5.01 -6.37 -5.39
N GLY A 113 5.01 -7.69 -5.33
CA GLY A 113 3.83 -8.51 -5.61
C GLY A 113 2.92 -8.56 -4.39
N VAL A 114 1.64 -8.28 -4.59
CA VAL A 114 0.59 -8.45 -3.58
C VAL A 114 -0.35 -9.57 -4.02
N GLY A 115 -0.80 -10.37 -3.05
CA GLY A 115 -1.83 -11.39 -3.27
C GLY A 115 -3.24 -10.78 -3.29
N PRO A 116 -4.24 -11.50 -3.80
CA PRO A 116 -5.63 -11.02 -3.82
C PRO A 116 -6.23 -10.84 -2.41
N ASP A 117 -5.71 -11.52 -1.40
CA ASP A 117 -6.16 -11.41 -0.01
C ASP A 117 -5.49 -10.26 0.76
N TRP A 118 -4.50 -9.58 0.16
CA TRP A 118 -3.64 -8.62 0.84
C TRP A 118 -4.42 -7.51 1.55
N ILE A 119 -5.36 -6.85 0.86
CA ILE A 119 -6.17 -5.77 1.44
C ILE A 119 -7.09 -6.32 2.54
N ALA A 120 -7.77 -7.43 2.25
CA ALA A 120 -8.70 -8.06 3.19
C ALA A 120 -8.01 -8.50 4.48
N GLU A 121 -6.77 -8.98 4.41
CA GLU A 121 -6.00 -9.37 5.58
C GLU A 121 -5.67 -8.16 6.48
N HIS A 122 -5.17 -7.07 5.91
CA HIS A 122 -4.89 -5.86 6.67
C HIS A 122 -6.17 -5.25 7.28
N VAL A 123 -7.29 -5.30 6.57
CA VAL A 123 -8.60 -4.91 7.09
C VAL A 123 -9.04 -5.82 8.24
N ARG A 124 -8.80 -7.14 8.16
CA ARG A 124 -9.07 -8.09 9.24
C ARG A 124 -8.27 -7.73 10.49
N HIS A 125 -6.97 -7.44 10.36
CA HIS A 125 -6.14 -6.99 11.50
C HIS A 125 -6.68 -5.70 12.11
N HIS A 126 -7.07 -4.74 11.28
CA HIS A 126 -7.65 -3.49 11.77
C HIS A 126 -8.95 -3.71 12.55
N ARG A 127 -9.85 -4.56 12.04
CA ARG A 127 -11.09 -4.94 12.75
C ARG A 127 -10.82 -5.67 14.07
N GLN A 128 -9.66 -6.32 14.21
CA GLN A 128 -9.18 -6.93 15.46
C GLN A 128 -8.49 -5.92 16.40
N GLY A 129 -8.45 -4.63 16.05
CA GLY A 129 -7.91 -3.56 16.86
C GLY A 129 -6.49 -3.11 16.48
N ALA A 130 -5.91 -3.67 15.43
CA ALA A 130 -4.60 -3.20 14.94
C ALA A 130 -4.70 -1.77 14.40
N ARG A 131 -3.77 -0.92 14.82
CA ARG A 131 -3.62 0.46 14.34
C ARG A 131 -2.63 0.58 13.20
N ALA A 132 -1.68 -0.36 13.16
CA ALA A 132 -0.70 -0.54 12.11
C ALA A 132 -0.51 -2.05 11.90
N SER A 133 -0.25 -2.45 10.67
CA SER A 133 0.19 -3.81 10.35
C SER A 133 1.13 -3.77 9.15
N THR A 134 2.05 -4.71 9.10
CA THR A 134 2.92 -4.97 7.96
C THR A 134 2.89 -6.46 7.70
N GLY A 135 3.08 -6.86 6.44
CA GLY A 135 3.15 -8.25 6.03
C GLY A 135 4.50 -8.57 5.38
N PRO A 136 4.82 -9.86 5.15
CA PRO A 136 5.93 -10.23 4.30
C PRO A 136 5.72 -9.64 2.90
N VAL A 137 6.81 -9.27 2.26
CA VAL A 137 6.84 -8.75 0.89
C VAL A 137 7.40 -9.85 -0.01
N ALA A 138 6.66 -10.24 -1.05
CA ALA A 138 7.21 -11.00 -2.16
C ALA A 138 7.47 -10.03 -3.31
N GLY A 139 8.65 -10.10 -3.95
CA GLY A 139 9.02 -9.11 -4.96
C GLY A 139 10.26 -9.49 -5.73
N LEU A 140 10.74 -8.55 -6.56
CA LEU A 140 12.01 -8.68 -7.27
C LEU A 140 13.15 -8.91 -6.26
N PRO A 141 14.20 -9.69 -6.61
CA PRO A 141 15.32 -9.92 -5.70
C PRO A 141 15.99 -8.59 -5.28
N GLY A 142 15.96 -8.30 -3.97
CA GLY A 142 16.58 -7.12 -3.38
C GLY A 142 15.96 -6.73 -2.04
N PRO A 143 16.55 -5.75 -1.32
CA PRO A 143 15.90 -5.14 -0.16
C PRO A 143 14.70 -4.30 -0.62
N HIS A 144 13.57 -4.43 0.06
CA HIS A 144 12.40 -3.56 -0.12
C HIS A 144 12.27 -2.62 1.08
N ALA A 145 11.76 -1.41 0.85
CA ALA A 145 11.44 -0.51 1.94
C ALA A 145 10.33 -1.11 2.81
N THR A 146 10.43 -0.98 4.13
CA THR A 146 9.36 -1.42 5.07
C THR A 146 8.01 -0.78 4.73
N THR A 147 8.03 0.43 4.14
CA THR A 147 6.84 1.15 3.66
C THR A 147 6.23 0.57 2.38
N ALA A 148 6.82 -0.47 1.78
CA ALA A 148 6.27 -1.14 0.60
C ALA A 148 5.21 -2.21 0.92
N ASN A 149 4.98 -2.52 2.20
CA ASN A 149 3.84 -3.30 2.66
C ASN A 149 3.46 -2.87 4.08
N LEU A 150 2.89 -1.68 4.17
CA LEU A 150 2.46 -1.06 5.41
C LEU A 150 0.98 -0.73 5.32
N ALA A 151 0.23 -1.07 6.35
CA ALA A 151 -1.14 -0.64 6.53
C ALA A 151 -1.27 0.11 7.87
N LEU A 152 -1.93 1.25 7.85
CA LEU A 152 -2.12 2.15 8.98
C LEU A 152 -3.55 2.68 8.99
N ARG A 153 -4.07 3.03 10.16
CA ARG A 153 -5.32 3.79 10.25
C ARG A 153 -5.10 5.21 9.74
N ALA A 154 -6.05 5.76 8.97
CA ALA A 154 -5.81 7.02 8.26
C ALA A 154 -5.58 8.23 9.18
N ASP A 155 -6.22 8.27 10.36
CA ASP A 155 -6.01 9.31 11.39
C ASP A 155 -4.61 9.26 12.05
N LEU A 156 -3.82 8.23 11.78
CA LEU A 156 -2.45 8.09 12.29
C LEU A 156 -1.39 8.45 11.24
N LEU A 157 -1.78 8.75 10.00
CA LEU A 157 -0.84 9.03 8.90
C LEU A 157 0.08 10.22 9.17
N GLU A 158 -0.42 11.26 9.86
CA GLU A 158 0.38 12.44 10.23
C GLU A 158 1.32 12.19 11.42
N LEU A 159 1.07 11.12 12.18
CA LEU A 159 1.78 10.83 13.44
C LEU A 159 2.94 9.82 13.25
N VAL A 160 2.97 9.11 12.12
CA VAL A 160 4.02 8.13 11.82
C VAL A 160 5.06 8.79 10.93
N PRO A 161 6.30 9.01 11.41
CA PRO A 161 7.40 9.35 10.51
C PRO A 161 7.62 8.16 9.57
N LEU A 162 7.25 8.31 8.29
CA LEU A 162 7.46 7.28 7.27
C LEU A 162 8.96 7.09 6.92
N ASP A 163 9.86 7.88 7.52
CA ASP A 163 11.32 7.74 7.47
C ASP A 163 11.80 6.55 8.33
N MET A 164 11.17 5.38 8.19
CA MET A 164 11.57 4.12 8.84
C MET A 164 12.54 3.36 7.93
N ASP A 165 13.71 3.95 7.65
CA ASP A 165 14.81 3.23 7.02
C ASP A 165 15.23 2.04 7.91
N GLY A 166 15.22 0.83 7.33
CA GLY A 166 15.64 -0.42 7.98
C GLY A 166 17.14 -0.45 8.38
N PRO A 167 17.59 -1.51 9.08
CA PRO A 167 18.57 -1.42 10.14
C PRO A 167 20.00 -1.13 9.64
N GLY A 168 20.43 0.11 9.87
CA GLY A 168 21.83 0.54 9.81
C GLY A 168 22.39 1.02 11.15
N SER A 169 21.73 0.73 12.28
CA SER A 169 22.26 1.13 13.59
C SER A 169 23.39 0.20 14.05
N ASN A 170 24.59 0.44 13.51
CA ASN A 170 25.82 0.10 14.22
C ASN A 170 25.91 1.00 15.46
N GLY A 171 25.28 0.56 16.54
CA GLY A 171 25.27 1.22 17.84
C GLY A 171 25.42 0.19 18.94
N SER A 172 26.58 -0.46 18.99
CA SER A 172 27.03 -1.16 20.20
C SER A 172 27.18 -0.13 21.32
N GLY A 173 26.21 -0.09 22.23
CA GLY A 173 26.22 0.79 23.38
C GLY A 173 25.22 0.29 24.41
N SER A 174 25.71 -0.54 25.32
CA SER A 174 25.05 -0.87 26.58
C SER A 174 24.80 0.40 27.41
N ASP A 175 23.79 0.29 28.27
CA ASP A 175 23.50 1.12 29.44
C ASP A 175 22.83 2.48 29.22
N GLY A 176 21.64 2.65 29.81
CA GLY A 176 21.09 3.99 30.02
C GLY A 176 19.57 4.05 30.16
N VAL A 177 19.13 4.02 31.41
CA VAL A 177 17.80 4.40 31.91
C VAL A 177 17.24 5.68 31.24
N GLY A 178 15.96 5.63 30.84
CA GLY A 178 15.04 6.77 30.79
C GLY A 178 14.84 7.43 29.42
N SER A 179 13.67 7.24 28.81
CA SER A 179 13.07 8.30 27.99
C SER A 179 11.54 8.22 27.97
N ASP A 180 10.92 9.23 28.59
CA ASP A 180 9.53 9.65 28.39
C ASP A 180 9.38 10.26 26.98
N GLY A 181 9.43 9.41 25.95
CA GLY A 181 9.02 9.78 24.59
C GLY A 181 7.51 9.59 24.41
N PRO A 182 6.84 10.31 23.49
CA PRO A 182 5.46 9.99 23.14
C PRO A 182 5.45 8.54 22.65
N GLY A 183 4.80 7.67 23.44
CA GLY A 183 4.80 6.23 23.19
C GLY A 183 4.29 5.95 21.78
N TYR A 184 5.19 5.49 20.90
CA TYR A 184 4.80 5.04 19.58
C TYR A 184 3.83 3.87 19.74
N PRO A 185 2.68 3.88 19.05
CA PRO A 185 1.69 2.83 19.19
C PRO A 185 2.28 1.48 18.75
N PRO A 186 1.84 0.35 19.34
CA PRO A 186 2.37 -0.96 19.02
C PRO A 186 2.15 -1.28 17.54
N LEU A 187 3.25 -1.40 16.80
CA LEU A 187 3.29 -1.97 15.45
C LEU A 187 3.05 -3.48 15.59
N VAL A 188 1.91 -3.96 15.08
CA VAL A 188 1.69 -5.40 14.96
C VAL A 188 2.43 -5.86 13.71
N HIS A 189 3.58 -6.50 13.88
CA HIS A 189 4.20 -7.28 12.81
C HIS A 189 3.31 -8.50 12.55
N ALA A 190 2.39 -8.39 11.59
CA ALA A 190 1.64 -9.53 11.12
C ALA A 190 2.54 -10.30 10.17
N LEU A 191 3.24 -11.31 10.69
CA LEU A 191 3.89 -12.29 9.83
C LEU A 191 2.80 -13.11 9.15
N THR A 192 2.30 -12.65 8.01
CA THR A 192 1.48 -13.49 7.13
C THR A 192 2.33 -14.71 6.74
N PRO A 193 1.84 -15.95 6.83
CA PRO A 193 2.51 -17.06 6.17
C PRO A 193 2.45 -16.80 4.67
N ALA A 194 3.60 -16.77 4.00
CA ALA A 194 3.66 -16.62 2.54
C ALA A 194 2.86 -17.75 1.88
N VAL A 195 1.68 -17.44 1.34
CA VAL A 195 0.90 -18.39 0.53
C VAL A 195 0.60 -17.75 -0.82
N SER A 196 1.59 -17.76 -1.71
CA SER A 196 1.36 -18.16 -3.09
C SER A 196 2.68 -18.67 -3.67
N THR A 197 2.88 -19.99 -3.60
CA THR A 197 3.79 -20.62 -4.56
C THR A 197 3.08 -20.62 -5.89
N LEU A 198 3.50 -19.71 -6.78
CA LEU A 198 3.03 -19.65 -8.15
C LEU A 198 3.49 -20.93 -8.85
N ARG A 199 2.67 -21.98 -8.81
CA ARG A 199 2.87 -23.18 -9.62
C ARG A 199 2.48 -22.84 -11.05
N VAL A 200 3.47 -22.43 -11.83
CA VAL A 200 3.38 -22.45 -13.29
C VAL A 200 3.18 -23.92 -13.68
N THR A 201 1.94 -24.29 -13.95
CA THR A 201 1.63 -25.57 -14.59
C THR A 201 1.82 -25.33 -16.07
N LEU A 202 3.03 -25.64 -16.59
CA LEU A 202 3.24 -25.65 -18.03
C LEU A 202 2.24 -26.62 -18.67
N PRO A 203 1.57 -26.27 -19.77
CA PRO A 203 0.73 -27.22 -20.47
C PRO A 203 1.59 -28.40 -20.92
N ALA A 204 1.11 -29.62 -20.67
CA ALA A 204 1.66 -30.81 -21.28
C ALA A 204 1.53 -30.65 -22.80
N PHE A 205 2.66 -30.43 -23.48
CA PHE A 205 2.69 -30.48 -24.94
C PHE A 205 2.43 -31.92 -25.40
N PRO A 206 1.63 -32.12 -26.47
CA PRO A 206 1.39 -33.42 -27.07
C PRO A 206 2.65 -33.99 -27.76
#